data_AF-A0A7V3WNC1-F1
#
_entry.id   AF-A0A7V3WNC1-F1
#
_cell.length_a   1.000
_cell.length_b   1.000
_cell.length_c   1.000
_cell.angle_alpha   90.00
_cell.angle_beta   90.00
_cell.angle_gamma   90.00
#
_symmetry.space_group_name_H-M   'P 1'
#
loop_
_entity.id
_entity.type
_entity.pdbx_description
1 polymer ?
#
loop_
_entity_poly.entity_id
_entity_poly.type
_entity_poly.pdbx_seq_one_letter_code
_entity_poly.pdbx_strand_id
1 'polypeptide(L)'
;MVLETARRYGRIYQTGAQRLSEPHHVFAIEMARTGRLGKIHTAYADVRWRDGLRHDWLPAEPEPSKDEVDWDVWLGPCPWRPYNRAYVHGGWYHFYDFATDVAMWGAHTVAQALAGLDTTALDWIEFEYAGPDATMITYLSNGVKLVLFRAPGSVWEPCQYWRGACGERFDGPEGWVAAADGYSRPDVSSPTLLREYKKVLAEYVTRTQRPLNHVRDFLDCVRSRRQPVANPEVMYRSMLICLAADICEQLKRNVKFDLRKAEFIGDAEANRMRSRAMRPPYIF
;
A
#
# COMPACT_ATOMS: atom_id res chain seq x y z
N MET A 1 -4.38 -12.51 -13.03
CA MET A 1 -4.24 -11.28 -12.21
C MET A 1 -3.51 -10.16 -12.98
N VAL A 2 -3.60 -8.89 -12.53
CA VAL A 2 -2.99 -7.70 -13.19
C VAL A 2 -1.51 -7.89 -13.55
N LEU A 3 -0.69 -8.43 -12.64
CA LEU A 3 0.74 -8.69 -12.87
C LEU A 3 0.97 -9.61 -14.06
N GLU A 4 0.27 -10.74 -14.10
CA GLU A 4 0.37 -11.73 -15.19
C GLU A 4 -0.17 -11.16 -16.50
N THR A 5 -1.28 -10.43 -16.45
CA THR A 5 -1.88 -9.76 -17.62
C THR A 5 -0.91 -8.73 -18.20
N ALA A 6 -0.32 -7.87 -17.36
CA ALA A 6 0.66 -6.88 -17.79
C ALA A 6 1.89 -7.53 -18.45
N ARG A 7 2.40 -8.63 -17.86
CA ARG A 7 3.49 -9.44 -18.43
C ARG A 7 3.09 -10.08 -19.76
N ARG A 8 1.96 -10.82 -19.79
CA ARG A 8 1.45 -11.56 -20.96
C ARG A 8 1.27 -10.66 -22.17
N TYR A 9 0.70 -9.48 -21.98
CA TYR A 9 0.41 -8.54 -23.08
C TYR A 9 1.51 -7.49 -23.29
N GLY A 10 2.61 -7.56 -22.54
CA GLY A 10 3.71 -6.59 -22.60
C GLY A 10 3.24 -5.15 -22.38
N ARG A 11 2.30 -4.90 -21.47
CA ARG A 11 1.76 -3.56 -21.21
C ARG A 11 2.63 -2.83 -20.18
N ILE A 12 2.83 -1.53 -20.41
CA ILE A 12 3.39 -0.64 -19.38
C ILE A 12 2.23 -0.25 -18.47
N TYR A 13 2.39 -0.52 -17.18
CA TYR A 13 1.42 -0.25 -16.13
C TYR A 13 2.14 0.42 -14.96
N GLN A 14 1.54 1.49 -14.43
CA GLN A 14 2.01 2.14 -13.22
C GLN A 14 0.85 2.22 -12.23
N THR A 15 1.06 1.73 -11.01
CA THR A 15 0.11 1.93 -9.91
C THR A 15 0.28 3.33 -9.32
N GLY A 16 -0.77 3.88 -8.72
CA GLY A 16 -0.79 5.19 -8.08
C GLY A 16 0.01 5.27 -6.79
N ALA A 17 1.28 4.83 -6.77
CA ALA A 17 2.21 5.01 -5.66
C ALA A 17 3.15 6.20 -5.95
N GLN A 18 2.60 7.41 -5.97
CA GLN A 18 3.29 8.64 -6.42
C GLN A 18 4.54 8.93 -5.61
N ARG A 19 4.51 8.63 -4.32
CA ARG A 19 5.59 8.84 -3.34
C ARG A 19 6.88 8.12 -3.71
N LEU A 20 6.83 7.05 -4.52
CA LEU A 20 8.03 6.42 -5.09
C LEU A 20 8.74 7.30 -6.13
N SER A 21 8.17 8.45 -6.50
CA SER A 21 8.71 9.40 -7.47
C SER A 21 8.81 10.82 -6.91
N GLU A 22 8.43 11.07 -5.66
CA GLU A 22 8.44 12.41 -5.07
C GLU A 22 9.73 12.67 -4.28
N PRO A 23 10.38 13.85 -4.42
CA PRO A 23 11.74 14.06 -3.91
C PRO A 23 11.96 13.73 -2.43
N HIS A 24 11.07 14.12 -1.53
CA HIS A 24 11.28 13.92 -0.08
C HIS A 24 11.08 12.46 0.33
N HIS A 25 10.14 11.75 -0.30
CA HIS A 25 9.95 10.32 -0.15
C HIS A 25 11.10 9.51 -0.78
N VAL A 26 11.50 9.85 -2.00
CA VAL A 26 12.66 9.23 -2.67
C VAL A 26 13.92 9.42 -1.84
N PHE A 27 14.12 10.59 -1.23
CA PHE A 27 15.23 10.78 -0.30
C PHE A 27 15.14 9.82 0.90
N ALA A 28 14.00 9.73 1.59
CA ALA A 28 13.82 8.84 2.73
C ALA A 28 14.10 7.36 2.36
N ILE A 29 13.54 6.91 1.24
CA ILE A 29 13.74 5.58 0.67
C ILE A 29 15.22 5.33 0.35
N GLU A 30 15.92 6.29 -0.26
CA GLU A 30 17.33 6.13 -0.64
C GLU A 30 18.26 6.16 0.57
N MET A 31 17.96 6.96 1.61
CA MET A 31 18.72 6.94 2.87
C MET A 31 18.70 5.54 3.50
N ALA A 32 17.56 4.87 3.46
CA ALA A 32 17.42 3.48 3.90
C ALA A 32 18.14 2.51 2.94
N ARG A 33 17.79 2.54 1.66
CA ARG A 33 18.24 1.57 0.66
C ARG A 33 19.76 1.58 0.42
N THR A 34 20.40 2.72 0.56
CA THR A 34 21.85 2.88 0.30
C THR A 34 22.71 2.67 1.54
N GLY A 35 22.11 2.28 2.68
CA GLY A 35 22.84 2.01 3.92
C GLY A 35 23.28 3.26 4.69
N ARG A 36 22.80 4.45 4.32
CA ARG A 36 23.15 5.71 5.01
C ARG A 36 22.56 5.81 6.42
N LEU A 37 21.57 4.98 6.74
CA LEU A 37 21.04 4.80 8.10
C LEU A 37 21.64 3.55 8.79
N GLY A 38 22.59 2.88 8.17
CA GLY A 38 23.03 1.53 8.54
C GLY A 38 21.99 0.46 8.15
N LYS A 39 22.08 -0.72 8.77
CA LYS A 39 21.12 -1.81 8.54
C LYS A 39 19.77 -1.44 9.17
N ILE A 40 18.75 -1.24 8.33
CA ILE A 40 17.39 -0.95 8.80
C ILE A 40 16.86 -2.11 9.65
N HIS A 41 16.36 -1.78 10.84
CA HIS A 41 15.73 -2.75 11.75
C HIS A 41 14.23 -2.53 11.86
N THR A 42 13.75 -1.30 11.64
CA THR A 42 12.31 -0.98 11.63
C THR A 42 11.96 -0.07 10.46
N ALA A 43 10.89 -0.41 9.74
CA ALA A 43 10.22 0.49 8.81
C ALA A 43 8.78 0.71 9.26
N TYR A 44 8.20 1.86 8.94
CA TYR A 44 6.83 2.22 9.31
C TYR A 44 6.05 2.59 8.05
N ALA A 45 4.78 2.17 8.00
CA ALA A 45 3.83 2.51 6.95
C ALA A 45 2.55 3.04 7.60
N ASP A 46 2.05 4.17 7.12
CA ASP A 46 0.76 4.72 7.55
C ASP A 46 -0.41 3.90 7.02
N VAL A 47 -1.14 3.22 7.92
CA VAL A 47 -2.35 2.44 7.61
C VAL A 47 -3.56 2.92 8.43
N ARG A 48 -3.56 4.20 8.83
CA ARG A 48 -4.60 4.77 9.70
C ARG A 48 -5.97 4.91 9.06
N TRP A 49 -6.08 4.83 7.73
CA TRP A 49 -7.39 4.85 7.08
C TRP A 49 -8.24 3.69 7.57
N ARG A 50 -9.48 3.99 7.99
CA ARG A 50 -10.42 2.99 8.48
C ARG A 50 -11.85 3.38 8.15
N ASP A 51 -12.37 2.78 7.09
CA ASP A 51 -13.72 3.12 6.65
C ASP A 51 -14.48 1.98 5.94
N GLY A 52 -13.78 1.01 5.35
CA GLY A 52 -14.39 -0.10 4.58
C GLY A 52 -14.99 -1.25 5.40
N LEU A 53 -15.70 -0.99 6.50
CA LEU A 53 -16.14 -2.04 7.44
C LEU A 53 -17.67 -2.25 7.51
N ARG A 54 -18.48 -1.46 6.81
CA ARG A 54 -19.94 -1.60 6.85
C ARG A 54 -20.42 -2.83 6.09
N HIS A 55 -21.34 -3.56 6.72
CA HIS A 55 -21.98 -4.76 6.18
C HIS A 55 -23.47 -4.55 5.90
N ASP A 56 -24.03 -3.41 6.28
CA ASP A 56 -25.41 -3.04 5.97
C ASP A 56 -25.55 -2.55 4.52
N TRP A 57 -26.80 -2.45 4.06
CA TRP A 57 -27.13 -1.90 2.74
C TRP A 57 -27.90 -0.60 2.90
N LEU A 58 -27.65 0.34 2.00
CA LEU A 58 -28.41 1.58 1.94
C LEU A 58 -29.84 1.32 1.47
N PRO A 59 -30.80 2.19 1.84
CA PRO A 59 -32.17 2.09 1.35
C PRO A 59 -32.22 2.09 -0.17
N ALA A 60 -33.10 1.27 -0.74
CA ALA A 60 -33.28 1.18 -2.17
C ALA A 60 -33.79 2.52 -2.76
N GLU A 61 -33.21 2.91 -3.89
CA GLU A 61 -33.69 3.97 -4.77
C GLU A 61 -34.02 3.39 -6.14
N PRO A 62 -34.88 4.06 -6.94
CA PRO A 62 -35.07 3.69 -8.34
C PRO A 62 -33.72 3.68 -9.08
N GLU A 63 -33.44 2.58 -9.77
CA GLU A 63 -32.26 2.47 -10.61
C GLU A 63 -32.34 3.50 -11.76
N PRO A 64 -31.25 4.24 -12.05
CA PRO A 64 -31.19 5.10 -13.21
C PRO A 64 -31.16 4.26 -14.50
N SER A 65 -31.20 4.92 -15.65
CA SER A 65 -31.02 4.21 -16.91
C SER A 65 -29.64 3.55 -16.99
N LYS A 66 -29.51 2.44 -17.73
CA LYS A 66 -28.22 1.76 -17.92
C LYS A 66 -27.18 2.63 -18.63
N ASP A 67 -27.62 3.60 -19.42
CA ASP A 67 -26.75 4.57 -20.08
C ASP A 67 -26.12 5.57 -19.09
N GLU A 68 -26.78 5.80 -17.94
CA GLU A 68 -26.25 6.61 -16.84
C GLU A 68 -25.42 5.76 -15.87
N VAL A 69 -26.02 4.69 -15.34
CA VAL A 69 -25.35 3.70 -14.49
C VAL A 69 -25.97 2.33 -14.74
N ASP A 70 -25.23 1.43 -15.41
CA ASP A 70 -25.56 0.01 -15.37
C ASP A 70 -25.18 -0.54 -13.99
N TRP A 71 -26.17 -0.61 -13.09
CA TRP A 71 -25.95 -1.00 -11.70
C TRP A 71 -25.42 -2.43 -11.55
N ASP A 72 -25.84 -3.35 -12.43
CA ASP A 72 -25.37 -4.73 -12.41
C ASP A 72 -23.86 -4.79 -12.71
N VAL A 73 -23.42 -4.02 -13.71
CA VAL A 73 -22.00 -3.89 -14.09
C VAL A 73 -21.20 -3.17 -13.01
N TRP A 74 -21.77 -2.11 -12.41
CA TRP A 74 -21.11 -1.36 -11.35
C TRP A 74 -20.86 -2.23 -10.11
N LEU A 75 -21.82 -3.07 -9.71
CA LEU A 75 -21.64 -4.04 -8.63
C LEU A 75 -20.62 -5.12 -8.97
N GLY A 76 -20.61 -5.56 -10.24
CA GLY A 76 -19.73 -6.59 -10.74
C GLY A 76 -19.80 -7.87 -9.88
N PRO A 77 -18.66 -8.42 -9.43
CA PRO A 77 -18.60 -9.70 -8.70
C PRO A 77 -19.14 -9.64 -7.27
N CYS A 78 -19.42 -8.45 -6.74
CA CYS A 78 -19.91 -8.30 -5.37
C CYS A 78 -21.30 -8.93 -5.19
N PRO A 79 -21.71 -9.27 -3.94
CA PRO A 79 -23.07 -9.63 -3.63
C PRO A 79 -24.07 -8.60 -4.16
N TRP A 80 -25.18 -9.06 -4.75
CA TRP A 80 -26.22 -8.17 -5.24
C TRP A 80 -26.80 -7.35 -4.08
N ARG A 81 -27.05 -6.06 -4.31
CA ARG A 81 -27.72 -5.16 -3.37
C ARG A 81 -28.49 -4.08 -4.14
N PRO A 82 -29.53 -3.45 -3.55
CA PRO A 82 -30.30 -2.43 -4.25
C PRO A 82 -29.43 -1.19 -4.56
N TYR A 83 -29.77 -0.52 -5.66
CA TYR A 83 -29.16 0.76 -5.99
C TYR A 83 -29.45 1.81 -4.92
N ASN A 84 -28.44 2.63 -4.65
CA ASN A 84 -28.56 3.88 -3.94
C ASN A 84 -27.51 4.84 -4.51
N ARG A 85 -27.91 6.07 -4.85
CA ARG A 85 -27.00 7.06 -5.47
C ARG A 85 -25.74 7.32 -4.65
N ALA A 86 -25.81 7.19 -3.32
CA ALA A 86 -24.66 7.44 -2.46
C ALA A 86 -23.50 6.47 -2.76
N TYR A 87 -23.77 5.24 -3.22
CA TYR A 87 -22.71 4.31 -3.63
C TYR A 87 -21.84 4.88 -4.76
N VAL A 88 -22.46 5.44 -5.80
CA VAL A 88 -21.76 6.00 -6.97
C VAL A 88 -21.18 7.40 -6.71
N HIS A 89 -21.60 8.07 -5.64
CA HIS A 89 -21.06 9.36 -5.19
C HIS A 89 -19.96 9.22 -4.11
N GLY A 90 -19.28 8.08 -4.05
CA GLY A 90 -18.16 7.83 -3.13
C GLY A 90 -18.55 7.18 -1.81
N GLY A 91 -19.83 6.91 -1.55
CA GLY A 91 -20.25 6.17 -0.37
C GLY A 91 -19.79 4.71 -0.37
N TRP A 92 -19.37 4.16 -1.51
CA TRP A 92 -18.87 2.78 -1.63
C TRP A 92 -17.65 2.51 -0.73
N TYR A 93 -16.81 3.51 -0.46
CA TYR A 93 -15.62 3.39 0.37
C TYR A 93 -15.90 2.87 1.79
N HIS A 94 -17.14 3.01 2.26
CA HIS A 94 -17.53 2.62 3.61
C HIS A 94 -17.88 1.13 3.75
N PHE A 95 -18.07 0.42 2.64
CA PHE A 95 -18.68 -0.91 2.64
C PHE A 95 -17.66 -2.01 2.38
N TYR A 96 -17.71 -3.05 3.20
CA TYR A 96 -16.78 -4.19 3.14
C TYR A 96 -16.73 -4.85 1.76
N ASP A 97 -17.87 -4.97 1.08
CA ASP A 97 -17.93 -5.61 -0.23
C ASP A 97 -17.18 -4.83 -1.32
N PHE A 98 -17.07 -3.50 -1.19
CA PHE A 98 -16.49 -2.61 -2.21
C PHE A 98 -15.10 -2.08 -1.85
N ALA A 99 -14.77 -2.04 -0.56
CA ALA A 99 -13.54 -1.47 -0.05
C ALA A 99 -12.88 -2.42 0.95
N THR A 100 -11.62 -2.12 1.21
CA THR A 100 -10.83 -2.76 2.25
C THR A 100 -10.47 -1.73 3.32
N ASP A 101 -9.92 -2.17 4.43
CA ASP A 101 -9.56 -1.26 5.52
C ASP A 101 -8.11 -0.80 5.33
N VAL A 102 -7.16 -1.71 5.56
CA VAL A 102 -5.72 -1.46 5.42
C VAL A 102 -5.31 -1.22 3.97
N ALA A 103 -5.82 -2.02 3.01
CA ALA A 103 -5.35 -1.97 1.62
C ALA A 103 -5.68 -0.67 0.86
N MET A 104 -6.65 0.12 1.32
CA MET A 104 -7.02 1.36 0.63
C MET A 104 -5.89 2.39 0.69
N TRP A 105 -5.45 2.75 1.89
CA TRP A 105 -4.39 3.74 2.09
C TRP A 105 -3.02 3.08 2.28
N GLY A 106 -3.00 1.94 2.96
CA GLY A 106 -1.77 1.24 3.32
C GLY A 106 -0.99 0.73 2.11
N ALA A 107 -1.63 0.44 0.99
CA ALA A 107 -0.90 -0.06 -0.17
C ALA A 107 0.08 0.96 -0.76
N HIS A 108 -0.15 2.27 -0.55
CA HIS A 108 0.79 3.32 -0.92
C HIS A 108 2.02 3.30 0.00
N THR A 109 1.80 3.29 1.31
CA THR A 109 2.85 3.44 2.33
C THR A 109 3.62 2.15 2.59
N VAL A 110 2.98 0.99 2.44
CA VAL A 110 3.67 -0.30 2.41
C VAL A 110 4.57 -0.39 1.17
N ALA A 111 4.15 0.14 0.02
CA ALA A 111 5.03 0.22 -1.14
C ALA A 111 6.26 1.12 -0.89
N GLN A 112 6.06 2.28 -0.24
CA GLN A 112 7.16 3.17 0.20
C GLN A 112 8.12 2.44 1.16
N ALA A 113 7.60 1.79 2.20
CA ALA A 113 8.39 1.04 3.16
C ALA A 113 9.19 -0.08 2.47
N LEU A 114 8.55 -0.91 1.64
CA LEU A 114 9.23 -1.98 0.92
C LEU A 114 10.31 -1.47 -0.05
N ALA A 115 10.13 -0.28 -0.64
CA ALA A 115 11.13 0.30 -1.56
C ALA A 115 12.43 0.69 -0.86
N GLY A 116 12.39 1.00 0.43
CA GLY A 116 13.57 1.32 1.26
C GLY A 116 14.25 0.09 1.87
N LEU A 117 13.65 -1.09 1.77
CA LEU A 117 14.14 -2.34 2.36
C LEU A 117 14.80 -3.24 1.32
N ASP A 118 15.69 -4.13 1.78
CA ASP A 118 16.13 -5.26 0.96
C ASP A 118 15.03 -6.33 0.91
N THR A 119 14.42 -6.47 -0.26
CA THR A 119 13.31 -7.40 -0.52
C THR A 119 13.74 -8.62 -1.34
N THR A 120 15.03 -8.80 -1.61
CA THR A 120 15.56 -9.80 -2.55
C THR A 120 15.24 -11.24 -2.13
N ALA A 121 15.15 -11.50 -0.81
CA ALA A 121 14.92 -12.83 -0.25
C ALA A 121 13.84 -12.82 0.85
N LEU A 122 12.73 -12.13 0.61
CA LEU A 122 11.57 -12.22 1.51
C LEU A 122 10.76 -13.48 1.22
N ASP A 123 10.59 -14.32 2.24
CA ASP A 123 9.88 -15.60 2.17
C ASP A 123 8.48 -15.46 2.77
N TRP A 124 8.42 -14.85 3.94
CA TRP A 124 7.22 -14.76 4.76
C TRP A 124 7.20 -13.44 5.52
N ILE A 125 6.00 -13.10 5.96
CA ILE A 125 5.70 -12.02 6.90
C ILE A 125 4.77 -12.56 7.99
N GLU A 126 5.04 -12.22 9.23
CA GLU A 126 4.19 -12.55 10.37
C GLU A 126 3.49 -11.30 10.87
N PHE A 127 2.19 -11.39 11.14
CA PHE A 127 1.35 -10.29 11.60
C PHE A 127 0.90 -10.55 13.05
N GLU A 128 1.13 -9.57 13.92
CA GLU A 128 0.70 -9.61 15.32
C GLU A 128 -0.57 -8.78 15.51
N TYR A 129 -1.65 -9.45 15.90
CA TYR A 129 -2.90 -8.78 16.26
C TYR A 129 -2.86 -8.35 17.72
N ALA A 130 -2.90 -7.04 17.95
CA ALA A 130 -2.89 -6.45 19.30
C ALA A 130 -4.24 -5.82 19.71
N GLY A 131 -5.23 -5.82 18.80
CA GLY A 131 -6.53 -5.20 19.00
C GLY A 131 -6.95 -4.30 17.82
N PRO A 132 -8.23 -3.92 17.73
CA PRO A 132 -8.80 -3.26 16.55
C PRO A 132 -8.24 -1.85 16.25
N ASP A 133 -7.73 -1.16 17.27
CA ASP A 133 -7.16 0.19 17.14
C ASP A 133 -5.65 0.22 17.43
N ALA A 134 -5.07 -0.96 17.69
CA ALA A 134 -3.65 -1.07 17.97
C ALA A 134 -2.86 -1.04 16.67
N THR A 135 -1.68 -0.43 16.72
CA THR A 135 -0.70 -0.54 15.64
C THR A 135 -0.33 -2.01 15.45
N MET A 136 -0.38 -2.48 14.20
CA MET A 136 -0.05 -3.85 13.88
C MET A 136 1.45 -3.97 13.66
N ILE A 137 2.07 -4.86 14.43
CA ILE A 137 3.49 -5.18 14.29
C ILE A 137 3.64 -6.36 13.36
N THR A 138 4.55 -6.24 12.40
CA THR A 138 4.87 -7.34 11.50
C THR A 138 6.36 -7.61 11.45
N TYR A 139 6.73 -8.87 11.22
CA TYR A 139 8.12 -9.30 11.06
C TYR A 139 8.31 -9.94 9.71
N LEU A 140 9.22 -9.36 8.93
CA LEU A 140 9.67 -9.93 7.66
C LEU A 140 10.67 -11.06 7.92
N SER A 141 10.77 -12.02 7.00
CA SER A 141 11.69 -13.17 7.14
C SER A 141 13.18 -12.80 7.29
N ASN A 142 13.56 -11.59 6.92
CA ASN A 142 14.91 -11.04 7.11
C ASN A 142 15.13 -10.39 8.49
N GLY A 143 14.14 -10.44 9.38
CA GLY A 143 14.15 -9.89 10.73
C GLY A 143 13.76 -8.41 10.84
N VAL A 144 13.49 -7.73 9.73
CA VAL A 144 13.03 -6.33 9.77
C VAL A 144 11.61 -6.27 10.30
N LYS A 145 11.38 -5.37 11.26
CA LYS A 145 10.06 -5.04 11.76
C LYS A 145 9.38 -4.04 10.81
N LEU A 146 8.29 -4.43 10.17
CA LEU A 146 7.44 -3.51 9.42
C LEU A 146 6.23 -3.14 10.28
N VAL A 147 6.20 -1.91 10.75
CA VAL A 147 5.14 -1.37 11.59
C VAL A 147 4.04 -0.82 10.69
N LEU A 148 2.89 -1.48 10.69
CA LEU A 148 1.68 -0.98 10.06
C LEU A 148 0.99 -0.06 11.07
N PHE A 149 1.36 1.22 11.02
CA PHE A 149 0.96 2.20 12.02
C PHE A 149 -0.53 2.50 11.93
N ARG A 150 -1.20 2.29 13.07
CA ARG A 150 -2.64 2.46 13.23
C ARG A 150 -2.92 3.27 14.48
N ALA A 151 -3.84 4.22 14.34
CA ALA A 151 -4.35 5.08 15.38
C ALA A 151 -5.71 5.64 14.91
N PRO A 152 -6.65 5.92 15.83
CA PRO A 152 -7.85 6.69 15.51
C PRO A 152 -7.49 8.09 14.98
N GLY A 153 -8.39 8.66 14.17
CA GLY A 153 -8.26 10.03 13.66
C GLY A 153 -7.98 10.10 12.15
N SER A 154 -7.78 11.31 11.66
CA SER A 154 -7.50 11.54 10.24
C SER A 154 -6.07 11.12 9.87
N VAL A 155 -5.90 10.57 8.66
CA VAL A 155 -4.56 10.32 8.08
C VAL A 155 -3.73 11.60 7.96
N TRP A 156 -4.36 12.78 7.95
CA TRP A 156 -3.66 14.07 7.89
C TRP A 156 -3.19 14.59 9.26
N GLU A 157 -3.67 14.00 10.36
CA GLU A 157 -3.21 14.39 11.69
C GLU A 157 -1.74 13.98 11.89
N PRO A 158 -0.91 14.85 12.48
CA PRO A 158 0.44 14.47 12.87
C PRO A 158 0.43 13.31 13.87
N CYS A 159 1.45 12.44 13.80
CA CYS A 159 1.70 11.37 14.75
C CYS A 159 3.13 11.43 15.29
N GLN A 160 3.52 10.50 16.17
CA GLN A 160 4.90 10.48 16.71
C GLN A 160 5.99 10.20 15.65
N TYR A 161 5.61 9.82 14.43
CA TYR A 161 6.55 9.43 13.37
C TYR A 161 6.65 10.46 12.24
N TRP A 162 5.57 11.16 11.89
CA TRP A 162 5.50 12.12 10.78
C TRP A 162 4.33 13.12 10.95
N ARG A 163 4.28 14.15 10.10
CA ARG A 163 3.35 15.29 10.15
C ARG A 163 2.59 15.45 8.83
N GLY A 164 1.79 14.46 8.46
CA GLY A 164 1.07 14.42 7.18
C GLY A 164 0.43 13.05 6.90
N ALA A 165 -0.19 12.92 5.73
CA ALA A 165 -0.76 11.65 5.27
C ALA A 165 0.27 10.85 4.44
N CYS A 166 -0.02 9.58 4.18
CA CYS A 166 0.87 8.69 3.39
C CYS A 166 2.29 8.60 3.97
N GLY A 167 2.41 8.64 5.30
CA GLY A 167 3.72 8.68 5.95
C GLY A 167 4.47 7.35 5.92
N GLU A 168 5.79 7.43 5.80
CA GLU A 168 6.72 6.35 6.05
C GLU A 168 7.90 6.82 6.91
N ARG A 169 8.51 5.87 7.60
CA ARG A 169 9.74 6.10 8.35
C ARG A 169 10.65 4.89 8.29
N PHE A 170 11.95 5.13 8.36
CA PHE A 170 12.99 4.10 8.46
C PHE A 170 13.88 4.38 9.66
N ASP A 171 14.06 3.38 10.52
CA ASP A 171 14.99 3.43 11.65
C ASP A 171 16.16 2.46 11.41
N GLY A 172 17.37 2.98 11.56
CA GLY A 172 18.61 2.21 11.60
C GLY A 172 19.55 2.73 12.68
N PRO A 173 20.70 2.07 12.91
CA PRO A 173 21.64 2.44 13.96
C PRO A 173 22.24 3.85 13.80
N GLU A 174 22.32 4.36 12.58
CA GLU A 174 22.90 5.69 12.30
C GLU A 174 21.85 6.82 12.35
N GLY A 175 20.59 6.49 12.67
CA GLY A 175 19.50 7.46 12.78
C GLY A 175 18.22 7.04 12.09
N TRP A 176 17.32 8.01 11.91
CA TRP A 176 16.04 7.79 11.25
C TRP A 176 15.70 8.90 10.27
N VAL A 177 14.89 8.55 9.28
CA VAL A 177 14.30 9.49 8.32
C VAL A 177 12.81 9.20 8.18
N ALA A 178 11.99 10.23 8.11
CA ALA A 178 10.55 10.13 7.86
C ALA A 178 10.12 11.11 6.77
N ALA A 179 9.14 10.70 5.97
CA ALA A 179 8.51 11.51 4.95
C ALA A 179 7.01 11.25 4.97
N ALA A 180 6.23 12.24 4.57
CA ALA A 180 4.79 12.15 4.40
C ALA A 180 4.34 13.25 3.44
N ASP A 181 3.09 13.19 3.00
CA ASP A 181 2.45 14.26 2.25
C ASP A 181 2.45 15.57 3.04
N GLY A 182 2.50 16.70 2.33
CA GLY A 182 2.58 18.03 2.94
C GLY A 182 4.01 18.45 3.33
N TYR A 183 5.00 17.58 3.09
CA TYR A 183 6.40 17.88 3.37
C TYR A 183 7.03 18.69 2.24
N SER A 184 7.76 19.74 2.60
CA SER A 184 8.73 20.39 1.71
C SER A 184 10.11 19.72 1.80
N ARG A 185 10.42 19.09 2.93
CA ARG A 185 11.64 18.31 3.23
C ARG A 185 11.31 17.19 4.24
N PRO A 186 12.01 16.04 4.18
CA PRO A 186 11.86 14.95 5.14
C PRO A 186 12.32 15.35 6.54
N ASP A 187 11.76 14.68 7.54
CA ASP A 187 12.25 14.74 8.92
C ASP A 187 13.39 13.76 9.13
N VAL A 188 14.35 14.15 9.96
CA VAL A 188 15.53 13.33 10.26
C VAL A 188 15.89 13.40 11.73
N SER A 189 16.53 12.35 12.24
CA SER A 189 17.07 12.31 13.61
C SER A 189 18.19 13.31 13.87
N SER A 190 18.92 13.71 12.83
CA SER A 190 20.03 14.65 12.90
C SER A 190 20.08 15.52 11.65
N PRO A 191 20.29 16.85 11.77
CA PRO A 191 20.48 17.75 10.62
C PRO A 191 21.62 17.34 9.69
N THR A 192 22.59 16.54 10.17
CA THR A 192 23.68 16.01 9.34
C THR A 192 23.18 15.14 8.20
N LEU A 193 22.09 14.40 8.40
CA LEU A 193 21.51 13.51 7.40
C LEU A 193 20.96 14.28 6.19
N LEU A 194 20.53 15.54 6.37
CA LEU A 194 20.04 16.39 5.28
C LEU A 194 21.14 17.10 4.49
N ARG A 195 22.41 17.07 4.94
CA ARG A 195 23.51 17.77 4.25
C ARG A 195 23.69 17.28 2.82
N GLU A 196 23.45 15.99 2.59
CA GLU A 196 23.58 15.36 1.28
C GLU A 196 22.26 15.30 0.49
N TYR A 197 21.20 16.01 0.88
CA TYR A 197 19.87 15.90 0.25
C TYR A 197 19.90 15.97 -1.28
N LYS A 198 20.55 17.00 -1.84
CA LYS A 198 20.68 17.16 -3.30
C LYS A 198 21.51 16.05 -3.94
N LYS A 199 22.56 15.59 -3.25
CA LYS A 199 23.47 14.54 -3.73
C LYS A 199 22.76 13.19 -3.81
N VAL A 200 22.02 12.81 -2.77
CA VAL A 200 21.22 11.56 -2.73
C VAL A 200 20.22 11.51 -3.89
N LEU A 201 19.50 12.62 -4.13
CA LEU A 201 18.56 12.69 -5.24
C LEU A 201 19.24 12.64 -6.61
N ALA A 202 20.38 13.32 -6.76
CA ALA A 202 21.16 13.27 -8.00
C ALA A 202 21.72 11.87 -8.28
N GLU A 203 22.20 11.16 -7.25
CA GLU A 203 22.64 9.77 -7.34
C GLU A 203 21.49 8.84 -7.75
N TYR A 204 20.29 9.00 -7.18
CA TYR A 204 19.10 8.25 -7.58
C TYR A 204 18.76 8.48 -9.05
N VAL A 205 18.67 9.74 -9.49
CA VAL A 205 18.31 10.09 -10.87
C VAL A 205 19.37 9.54 -11.84
N THR A 206 20.66 9.67 -11.50
CA THR A 206 21.76 9.16 -12.32
C THR A 206 21.74 7.63 -12.42
N ARG A 207 21.58 6.94 -11.29
CA ARG A 207 21.60 5.46 -11.25
C ARG A 207 20.38 4.83 -11.90
N THR A 208 19.20 5.44 -11.74
CA THR A 208 17.93 4.85 -12.20
C THR A 208 17.43 5.41 -13.52
N GLN A 209 17.98 6.56 -13.95
CA GLN A 209 17.47 7.34 -15.08
C GLN A 209 15.98 7.68 -14.93
N ARG A 210 15.48 7.77 -13.69
CA ARG A 210 14.08 8.08 -13.40
C ARG A 210 13.92 9.54 -13.00
N PRO A 211 12.89 10.23 -13.50
CA PRO A 211 12.57 11.57 -13.02
C PRO A 211 12.01 11.50 -11.59
N LEU A 212 12.14 12.60 -10.86
CA LEU A 212 11.44 12.81 -9.59
C LEU A 212 10.03 13.35 -9.86
N ASN A 213 9.27 12.66 -10.70
CA ASN A 213 7.90 12.98 -11.03
C ASN A 213 7.17 11.72 -11.54
N HIS A 214 6.05 11.38 -10.90
CA HIS A 214 5.36 10.11 -11.13
C HIS A 214 4.81 9.97 -12.55
N VAL A 215 4.10 11.00 -13.03
CA VAL A 215 3.51 11.03 -14.37
C VAL A 215 4.61 11.02 -15.44
N ARG A 216 5.69 11.78 -15.22
CA ARG A 216 6.83 11.79 -16.15
C ARG A 216 7.50 10.43 -16.24
N ASP A 217 7.71 9.73 -15.11
CA ASP A 217 8.27 8.37 -15.09
C ASP A 217 7.42 7.43 -15.95
N PHE A 218 6.09 7.50 -15.85
CA PHE A 218 5.20 6.70 -16.69
C PHE A 218 5.35 7.01 -18.17
N LEU A 219 5.30 8.29 -18.56
CA LEU A 219 5.40 8.69 -19.97
C LEU A 219 6.76 8.29 -20.57
N ASP A 220 7.84 8.41 -19.80
CA ASP A 220 9.18 7.94 -20.20
C ASP A 220 9.21 6.42 -20.36
N CYS A 221 8.54 5.68 -19.48
CA CYS A 221 8.41 4.23 -19.54
C CYS A 221 7.56 3.76 -20.72
N VAL A 222 6.48 4.49 -21.07
CA VAL A 222 5.68 4.20 -22.27
C VAL A 222 6.53 4.34 -23.53
N ARG A 223 7.34 5.41 -23.63
CA ARG A 223 8.22 5.66 -24.79
C ARG A 223 9.37 4.66 -24.88
N SER A 224 10.08 4.44 -23.78
CA SER A 224 11.28 3.59 -23.74
C SER A 224 10.98 2.10 -23.58
N ARG A 225 9.74 1.75 -23.22
CA ARG A 225 9.29 0.38 -22.91
C ARG A 225 9.92 -0.24 -21.67
N ARG A 226 10.67 0.53 -20.85
CA ARG A 226 11.14 0.10 -19.52
C ARG A 226 9.99 0.12 -18.50
N GLN A 227 10.13 -0.63 -17.40
CA GLN A 227 9.12 -0.63 -16.33
C GLN A 227 9.18 0.65 -15.47
N PRO A 228 8.03 1.20 -15.05
CA PRO A 228 7.98 2.34 -14.12
C PRO A 228 8.44 1.95 -12.72
N VAL A 229 8.66 2.94 -11.84
CA VAL A 229 9.12 2.69 -10.47
C VAL A 229 8.04 1.98 -9.67
N ALA A 230 6.78 2.40 -9.87
CA ALA A 230 5.59 1.81 -9.32
C ALA A 230 4.96 0.79 -10.30
N ASN A 231 5.75 -0.20 -10.73
CA ASN A 231 5.31 -1.23 -11.68
C ASN A 231 4.32 -2.26 -11.06
N PRO A 232 3.76 -3.20 -11.85
CA PRO A 232 2.80 -4.18 -11.33
C PRO A 232 3.28 -5.04 -10.17
N GLU A 233 4.59 -5.30 -10.06
CA GLU A 233 5.15 -6.09 -8.95
C GLU A 233 5.09 -5.32 -7.63
N VAL A 234 5.36 -4.01 -7.67
CA VAL A 234 5.24 -3.12 -6.51
C VAL A 234 3.81 -3.11 -5.99
N MET A 235 2.85 -2.91 -6.89
CA MET A 235 1.42 -2.97 -6.57
C MET A 235 1.04 -4.32 -5.96
N TYR A 236 1.46 -5.42 -6.59
CA TYR A 236 1.12 -6.76 -6.14
C TYR A 236 1.62 -7.00 -4.71
N ARG A 237 2.89 -6.69 -4.43
CA ARG A 237 3.49 -6.93 -3.10
C ARG A 237 2.87 -6.09 -2.00
N SER A 238 2.63 -4.80 -2.24
CA SER A 238 2.05 -3.94 -1.20
C SER A 238 0.60 -4.31 -0.92
N MET A 239 -0.21 -4.55 -1.95
CA MET A 239 -1.59 -5.02 -1.79
C MET A 239 -1.66 -6.37 -1.09
N LEU A 240 -0.76 -7.30 -1.41
CA LEU A 240 -0.73 -8.62 -0.80
C LEU A 240 -0.54 -8.54 0.72
N ILE A 241 0.40 -7.71 1.18
CA ILE A 241 0.65 -7.50 2.61
C ILE A 241 -0.57 -6.83 3.27
N CYS A 242 -1.14 -5.80 2.65
CA CYS A 242 -2.29 -5.10 3.22
C CYS A 242 -3.54 -5.98 3.32
N LEU A 243 -3.84 -6.78 2.30
CA LEU A 243 -4.96 -7.72 2.32
C LEU A 243 -4.74 -8.83 3.35
N ALA A 244 -3.48 -9.28 3.54
CA ALA A 244 -3.16 -10.22 4.60
C ALA A 244 -3.33 -9.60 6.00
N ALA A 245 -2.98 -8.32 6.16
CA ALA A 245 -3.26 -7.56 7.39
C ALA A 245 -4.76 -7.40 7.65
N ASP A 246 -5.57 -7.13 6.62
CA ASP A 246 -7.02 -7.08 6.74
C ASP A 246 -7.61 -8.42 7.24
N ILE A 247 -7.07 -9.54 6.78
CA ILE A 247 -7.50 -10.87 7.23
C ILE A 247 -7.05 -11.12 8.69
N CYS A 248 -5.85 -10.69 9.07
CA CYS A 248 -5.38 -10.71 10.46
C CYS A 248 -6.36 -9.96 11.40
N GLU A 249 -6.78 -8.75 10.99
CA GLU A 249 -7.76 -7.94 11.72
C GLU A 249 -9.13 -8.61 11.83
N GLN A 250 -9.62 -9.21 10.73
CA GLN A 250 -10.91 -9.89 10.71
C GLN A 250 -10.92 -11.13 11.60
N LEU A 251 -9.83 -11.90 11.60
CA LEU A 251 -9.68 -13.10 12.43
C LEU A 251 -9.33 -12.79 13.89
N LYS A 252 -8.86 -11.57 14.17
CA LYS A 252 -8.47 -11.10 15.52
C LYS A 252 -7.44 -12.00 16.20
N ARG A 253 -6.47 -12.49 15.41
CA ARG A 253 -5.37 -13.34 15.88
C ARG A 253 -4.16 -13.22 14.97
N ASN A 254 -3.01 -13.59 15.48
CA ASN A 254 -1.78 -13.62 14.69
C ASN A 254 -1.90 -14.57 13.51
N VAL A 255 -1.28 -14.19 12.39
CA VAL A 255 -1.22 -15.00 11.17
C VAL A 255 0.16 -14.88 10.54
N LYS A 256 0.60 -15.94 9.87
CA LYS A 256 1.84 -15.96 9.11
C LYS A 256 1.55 -16.20 7.65
N PHE A 257 2.15 -15.38 6.78
CA PHE A 257 1.84 -15.35 5.36
C PHE A 257 3.09 -15.59 4.52
N ASP A 258 3.00 -16.53 3.58
CA ASP A 258 4.02 -16.85 2.59
C ASP A 258 3.93 -15.85 1.43
N LEU A 259 4.94 -14.99 1.28
CA LEU A 259 4.99 -13.95 0.26
C LEU A 259 5.29 -14.50 -1.14
N ARG A 260 5.78 -15.74 -1.25
CA ARG A 260 6.10 -16.39 -2.53
C ARG A 260 4.89 -17.13 -3.10
N LYS A 261 4.15 -17.80 -2.23
CA LYS A 261 2.94 -18.56 -2.57
C LYS A 261 1.65 -17.74 -2.44
N ALA A 262 1.74 -16.57 -1.81
CA ALA A 262 0.61 -15.70 -1.53
C ALA A 262 -0.48 -16.41 -0.70
N GLU A 263 -0.08 -17.16 0.34
CA GLU A 263 -0.98 -17.97 1.18
C GLU A 263 -0.63 -17.90 2.66
N PHE A 264 -1.59 -18.18 3.54
CA PHE A 264 -1.32 -18.27 4.97
C PHE A 264 -0.72 -19.63 5.32
N ILE A 265 0.39 -19.63 6.06
CA ILE A 265 1.14 -20.83 6.38
C ILE A 265 0.37 -21.64 7.44
N GLY A 266 -0.09 -22.83 7.05
CA GLY A 266 -0.77 -23.75 7.97
C GLY A 266 -2.16 -23.31 8.43
N ASP A 267 -2.79 -22.35 7.74
CA ASP A 267 -4.04 -21.73 8.20
C ASP A 267 -5.15 -21.85 7.16
N ALA A 268 -5.93 -22.92 7.25
CA ALA A 268 -7.01 -23.19 6.31
C ALA A 268 -8.15 -22.17 6.41
N GLU A 269 -8.37 -21.56 7.57
CA GLU A 269 -9.40 -20.55 7.78
C GLU A 269 -9.04 -19.24 7.09
N ALA A 270 -7.85 -18.71 7.36
CA ALA A 270 -7.35 -17.50 6.72
C ALA A 270 -7.24 -17.68 5.19
N ASN A 271 -6.84 -18.87 4.73
CA ASN A 271 -6.77 -19.15 3.30
C ASN A 271 -8.13 -19.13 2.59
N ARG A 272 -9.23 -19.48 3.28
CA ARG A 272 -10.58 -19.34 2.72
C ARG A 272 -11.01 -17.88 2.53
N MET A 273 -10.36 -16.95 3.23
CA MET A 273 -10.66 -15.51 3.17
C MET A 273 -9.87 -14.75 2.09
N ARG A 274 -8.96 -15.42 1.38
CA ARG A 274 -8.17 -14.83 0.28
C ARG A 274 -8.99 -14.46 -0.95
N SER A 275 -10.22 -14.95 -1.02
CA SER A 275 -11.19 -14.68 -2.08
C SER A 275 -12.58 -14.57 -1.49
N ARG A 276 -13.47 -13.88 -2.19
CA ARG A 276 -14.90 -13.82 -1.85
C ARG A 276 -15.70 -14.58 -2.90
N ALA A 277 -16.89 -15.03 -2.53
CA ALA A 277 -17.82 -15.60 -3.50
C ALA A 277 -18.17 -14.54 -4.55
N MET A 278 -18.03 -14.91 -5.83
CA MET A 278 -18.31 -14.01 -6.95
C MET A 278 -19.68 -14.31 -7.54
N ARG A 279 -20.42 -13.25 -7.86
CA ARG A 279 -21.75 -13.34 -8.47
C ARG A 279 -21.65 -13.58 -9.99
N PRO A 280 -22.43 -14.51 -10.58
CA PRO A 280 -22.56 -14.62 -12.03
C PRO A 280 -23.09 -13.32 -12.68
N PRO A 281 -22.64 -12.95 -13.90
CA PRO A 281 -21.65 -13.63 -14.75
C PRO A 281 -20.18 -13.28 -14.42
N TYR A 282 -19.92 -12.51 -13.36
CA TYR A 282 -18.60 -11.96 -13.01
C TYR A 282 -17.68 -12.95 -12.28
N ILE A 283 -17.56 -14.18 -12.80
CA ILE A 283 -16.71 -15.24 -12.23
C ILE A 283 -15.41 -15.33 -13.04
N PHE A 284 -14.25 -15.21 -12.40
CA PHE A 284 -12.92 -15.21 -13.04
C PHE A 284 -11.84 -15.90 -12.20
#